data_AF-A0A0A1CWY1-F1
#
_entry.id   AF-A0A0A1CWY1-F1
#
_cell.length_a   1.000
_cell.length_b   1.000
_cell.length_c   1.000
_cell.angle_alpha   90.00
_cell.angle_beta   90.00
_cell.angle_gamma   90.00
#
_symmetry.space_group_name_H-M   'P 1'
#
loop_
_entity.id
_entity.type
_entity.pdbx_description
1 polymer ?
#
loop_
_entity_poly.entity_id
_entity_poly.type
_entity_poly.pdbx_seq_one_letter_code
_entity_poly.pdbx_strand_id
1 'polypeptide(L)' 'MCPVEAIYYEDDTPEEWAEYYKANVEFFDVLGSPGGAAKVGNTHTDHPIIAALPPQNQD' A
#
# COMPACT_ATOMS: atom_id res chain seq x y z
N MET A 1 -0.56 -2.13 16.86
CA MET A 1 0.61 -2.84 16.28
C MET A 1 0.08 -3.80 15.23
N CYS A 2 0.73 -3.92 14.06
CA CYS A 2 0.26 -4.80 12.99
C CYS A 2 0.50 -6.28 13.37
N PRO A 3 -0.53 -7.16 13.36
CA PRO A 3 -0.38 -8.56 13.79
C PRO A 3 0.36 -9.45 12.77
N VAL A 4 0.47 -8.98 11.52
CA VAL A 4 1.09 -9.72 10.39
C VAL A 4 2.35 -9.04 9.89
N GLU A 5 2.88 -8.09 10.66
CA GLU A 5 4.16 -7.41 10.37
C GLU A 5 4.20 -6.72 8.99
N ALA A 6 3.11 -6.12 8.53
CA ALA A 6 3.04 -5.49 7.20
C ALA A 6 3.61 -4.05 7.11
N ILE A 7 4.29 -3.55 8.15
CA ILE A 7 4.78 -2.16 8.20
C ILE A 7 6.26 -2.18 8.56
N TYR A 8 7.08 -1.67 7.65
CA TYR A 8 8.54 -1.58 7.76
C TYR A 8 8.99 -0.13 7.63
N TYR A 9 10.16 0.19 8.19
CA TYR A 9 10.91 1.36 7.71
C TYR A 9 11.44 1.06 6.30
N GLU A 10 11.67 2.11 5.51
CA GLU A 10 12.07 1.93 4.10
C GLU A 10 13.36 1.10 3.94
N ASP A 11 14.34 1.31 4.83
CA ASP A 11 15.61 0.59 4.84
C ASP A 11 15.48 -0.87 5.35
N ASP A 12 14.39 -1.20 6.04
CA ASP A 12 14.14 -2.51 6.64
C ASP A 12 13.13 -3.35 5.82
N THR A 13 12.70 -2.86 4.65
CA THR A 13 11.73 -3.57 3.82
C THR A 13 12.39 -4.80 3.15
N PRO A 14 11.85 -6.02 3.32
CA PRO A 14 12.37 -7.21 2.65
C PRO A 14 12.44 -7.06 1.13
N GLU A 15 13.49 -7.61 0.51
CA GLU A 15 13.76 -7.44 -0.93
C GLU A 15 12.61 -7.96 -1.80
N GLU A 16 11.95 -9.04 -1.39
CA GLU A 16 10.77 -9.60 -2.07
C GLU A 16 9.58 -8.63 -2.13
N TRP A 17 9.56 -7.60 -1.27
CA TRP A 17 8.50 -6.61 -1.19
C TRP A 17 8.97 -5.19 -1.55
N ALA A 18 10.19 -5.04 -2.09
CA ALA A 18 10.72 -3.73 -2.46
C ALA A 18 9.80 -2.95 -3.43
N GLU A 19 9.06 -3.63 -4.30
CA GLU A 19 8.12 -3.00 -5.23
C GLU A 19 6.92 -2.33 -4.53
N TYR A 20 6.57 -2.75 -3.31
CA TYR A 20 5.48 -2.14 -2.54
C TYR A 20 5.81 -0.71 -2.10
N TYR A 21 7.10 -0.35 -1.96
CA TYR A 21 7.48 1.05 -1.72
C TYR A 21 6.98 1.95 -2.85
N LYS A 22 7.24 1.56 -4.10
CA LYS A 22 6.77 2.29 -5.28
C LYS A 22 5.25 2.40 -5.30
N ALA A 23 4.55 1.29 -5.05
CA ALA A 23 3.09 1.30 -4.99
C ALA A 23 2.53 2.23 -3.91
N ASN A 24 3.18 2.30 -2.75
CA ASN A 24 2.79 3.21 -1.66
C ASN A 24 2.95 4.69 -2.06
N VAL A 25 4.02 5.02 -2.78
CA VAL A 25 4.26 6.39 -3.28
C VAL A 25 3.26 6.74 -4.39
N GLU A 26 3.16 5.90 -5.42
CA GLU A 26 2.36 6.16 -6.62
C GLU A 26 0.84 6.08 -6.36
N PHE A 27 0.41 5.46 -5.25
CA PHE A 27 -0.98 5.56 -4.78
C PHE A 27 -1.46 7.02 -4.64
N PHE A 28 -0.55 7.94 -4.31
CA PHE A 28 -0.87 9.35 -4.11
C PHE A 28 -0.74 10.21 -5.37
N ASP A 29 -0.39 9.66 -6.54
CA ASP A 29 -0.20 10.46 -7.76
C ASP A 29 -1.46 11.26 -8.16
N VAL A 30 -2.64 10.68 -7.94
CA VAL A 30 -3.93 11.33 -8.20
C VAL A 30 -4.46 12.06 -6.96
N LEU A 31 -4.21 11.52 -5.76
CA LEU A 31 -4.74 12.07 -4.51
C LEU A 31 -3.96 13.30 -4.01
N GLY A 32 -2.69 13.43 -4.40
CA GLY A 32 -1.76 14.41 -3.86
C GLY A 32 -1.51 14.18 -2.36
N SER A 33 -1.45 15.27 -1.59
CA SER A 33 -1.26 15.23 -0.13
C SER A 33 -2.49 15.77 0.60
N PRO A 34 -3.52 14.93 0.86
CA PRO A 34 -4.80 15.37 1.41
C PRO A 34 -4.75 15.76 2.91
N GLY A 35 -3.61 15.57 3.58
CA GLY A 35 -3.44 15.91 4.99
C GLY A 35 -4.22 15.02 5.97
N GLY A 36 -4.71 13.85 5.53
CA GLY A 36 -5.27 12.82 6.41
C GLY A 36 -6.31 11.92 5.76
N ALA A 37 -6.20 10.60 5.99
CA ALA A 37 -7.07 9.60 5.38
C ALA A 37 -8.56 9.69 5.80
N ALA A 38 -8.86 10.21 7.00
CA ALA A 38 -10.22 10.25 7.55
C ALA A 38 -11.23 11.04 6.70
N LYS A 39 -10.77 12.04 5.93
CA LYS A 39 -11.61 12.84 5.03
C LYS A 39 -11.69 12.26 3.61
N VAL A 40 -10.73 11.41 3.24
CA VAL A 40 -10.60 10.83 1.89
C VAL A 40 -11.50 9.59 1.76
N GLY A 41 -11.49 8.71 2.77
CA GLY A 41 -12.21 7.44 2.71
C GLY A 41 -11.57 6.43 1.74
N ASN A 42 -12.35 5.43 1.32
CA ASN A 42 -11.92 4.44 0.33
C ASN A 42 -12.02 5.03 -1.09
N THR A 43 -10.94 4.96 -1.85
CA THR A 43 -10.84 5.56 -3.19
C THR A 43 -11.05 4.56 -4.32
N HIS A 44 -10.92 3.25 -4.06
CA HIS A 44 -10.94 2.21 -5.09
C HIS A 44 -9.90 2.41 -6.22
N THR A 45 -8.77 3.05 -5.89
CA THR A 45 -7.69 3.37 -6.85
C THR A 45 -6.38 2.68 -6.46
N ASP A 46 -6.45 1.38 -6.20
CA ASP A 46 -5.26 0.59 -5.86
C ASP A 46 -4.24 0.64 -7.01
N HIS A 47 -2.96 0.66 -6.64
CA HIS A 47 -1.86 0.61 -7.60
C HIS A 47 -1.96 -0.66 -8.47
N PRO A 48 -1.60 -0.64 -9.78
CA PRO A 48 -1.80 -1.78 -10.68
C PRO A 48 -1.24 -3.12 -10.18
N ILE A 49 -0.09 -3.11 -9.50
CA ILE A 49 0.51 -4.34 -8.97
C ILE A 49 -0.36 -4.97 -7.87
N ILE A 50 -1.05 -4.14 -7.07
CA ILE A 50 -1.93 -4.58 -5.99
C ILE A 50 -3.24 -5.10 -6.58
N ALA A 51 -3.82 -4.36 -7.53
CA ALA A 51 -5.04 -4.75 -8.22
C ALA A 51 -4.91 -6.08 -9.00
N ALA A 52 -3.69 -6.45 -9.40
CA ALA A 52 -3.41 -7.69 -10.11
C ALA A 52 -3.19 -8.91 -9.21
N LEU A 53 -3.09 -8.73 -7.87
CA LEU A 53 -2.86 -9.84 -6.96
C LEU A 53 -4.07 -10.80 -6.93
N PRO A 54 -3.85 -12.12 -6.89
CA PRO A 54 -4.94 -13.05 -6.66
C PRO A 54 -5.49 -12.88 -5.23
N PRO A 55 -6.75 -13.30 -4.97
CA PRO A 55 -7.30 -13.30 -3.62
C PRO A 55 -6.37 -13.99 -2.61
N GLN A 56 -6.05 -13.29 -1.54
CA GLN A 56 -5.16 -13.76 -0.46
C GLN A 56 -6.00 -14.23 0.74
N ASN A 57 -5.41 -15.06 1.60
CA ASN A 57 -5.98 -15.49 2.89
C ASN A 57 -7.44 -15.98 2.80
N GLN A 58 -7.70 -16.92 1.88
CA GLN A 58 -9.04 -17.51 1.68
C GLN A 58 -9.32 -18.72 2.57
N ASP A 59 -8.44 -19.01 3.53
CA ASP A 59 -8.60 -20.07 4.53
C ASP A 59 -9.27 -19.57 5.83
#